data_AF-A0A6M1SFS1-F1
#
_entry.id   AF-A0A6M1SFS1-F1
#
_cell.length_a   1.000
_cell.length_b   1.000
_cell.length_c   1.000
_cell.angle_alpha   90.00
_cell.angle_beta   90.00
_cell.angle_gamma   90.00
#
_symmetry.space_group_name_H-M   'P 1'
#
loop_
_entity.id
_entity.type
_entity.pdbx_description
1 polymer ?
#
loop_
_entity_poly.entity_id
_entity_poly.type
_entity_poly.pdbx_seq_one_letter_code
_entity_poly.pdbx_strand_id
1 'polypeptide(L)'
;MAQGFRIAAEPVAPSVLGGARSGIVLRDAIRLNRPVLEPSLDIWLDRLGVPRLSPDRVQIALDGSASIDANGHTIQAQQAILADAESIMAWLPLRQWPTLFRRQPAATILTTPTQPIAAPVMLEIGEGTTLLQQAEGGIAGIGRGDLALFSSSMRSLLGADRQVEQAGQTAFSALVTDDGAPAVGRAAGSGADVVANLGMAGVFLAPALARWLVGEAQHHQSNWFGARLVNRNLRTSSVAEYAPHLEDRVA
;
A
#
# COMPACT_ATOMS: atom_id res chain seq x y z
N MET A 1 1.28 -21.44 11.85
CA MET A 1 1.54 -20.93 10.49
C MET A 1 3.01 -20.57 10.26
N ALA A 2 3.61 -19.62 10.98
CA ALA A 2 5.01 -19.20 10.75
C ALA A 2 6.05 -20.35 10.75
N GLN A 3 5.96 -21.28 11.70
CA GLN A 3 6.82 -22.48 11.74
C GLN A 3 6.71 -23.38 10.50
N GLY A 4 5.52 -23.44 9.88
CA GLY A 4 5.30 -24.20 8.64
C GLY A 4 6.01 -23.61 7.42
N PHE A 5 6.37 -22.33 7.48
CA PHE A 5 7.16 -21.61 6.47
C PHE A 5 8.63 -21.42 6.91
N ARG A 6 9.06 -22.08 8.00
CA ARG A 6 10.39 -21.94 8.60
C ARG A 6 10.75 -20.49 9.00
N ILE A 7 9.75 -19.70 9.37
CA ILE A 7 9.95 -18.33 9.87
C ILE A 7 10.09 -18.39 11.40
N ALA A 8 11.16 -17.80 11.93
CA ALA A 8 11.36 -17.69 13.37
C ALA A 8 10.33 -16.72 13.98
N ALA A 9 9.46 -17.26 14.84
CA ALA A 9 8.38 -16.54 15.49
C ALA A 9 8.40 -16.76 17.01
N GLU A 10 8.39 -15.67 17.77
CA GLU A 10 8.48 -15.68 19.23
C GLU A 10 7.34 -14.86 19.84
N PRO A 11 6.72 -15.29 20.96
CA PRO A 11 5.78 -14.46 21.68
C PRO A 11 6.48 -13.22 22.25
N VAL A 12 5.81 -12.07 22.19
CA VAL A 12 6.30 -10.84 22.81
C VAL A 12 5.83 -10.78 24.26
N ALA A 13 6.71 -10.37 25.16
CA ALA A 13 6.35 -10.17 26.56
C ALA A 13 5.25 -9.09 26.69
N PRO A 14 4.17 -9.33 27.45
CA PRO A 14 3.07 -8.37 27.60
C PRO A 14 3.49 -6.98 28.08
N SER A 15 4.57 -6.91 28.88
CA SER A 15 5.16 -5.65 29.36
C SER A 15 5.61 -4.70 28.25
N VAL A 16 5.86 -5.21 27.04
CA VAL A 16 6.36 -4.42 25.89
C VAL A 16 5.23 -3.93 24.99
N LEU A 17 4.04 -4.55 25.04
CA LEU A 17 2.90 -4.24 24.16
C LEU A 17 1.87 -3.30 24.80
N GLY A 18 1.96 -3.05 26.11
CA GLY A 18 0.91 -2.40 26.90
C GLY A 18 -0.16 -3.40 27.35
N GLY A 19 -1.02 -2.98 28.30
CA GLY A 19 -1.99 -3.87 28.95
C GLY A 19 -2.96 -4.56 27.98
N ALA A 20 -3.31 -5.81 28.29
CA ALA A 20 -4.29 -6.64 27.57
C ALA A 20 -3.98 -6.95 26.10
N ARG A 21 -2.72 -6.88 25.68
CA ARG A 21 -2.29 -7.24 24.32
C ARG A 21 -1.42 -8.48 24.31
N SER A 22 -1.52 -9.21 23.21
CA SER A 22 -0.65 -10.34 22.87
C SER A 22 -0.07 -10.10 21.49
N GLY A 23 1.15 -10.56 21.26
CA GLY A 23 1.81 -10.36 19.99
C GLY A 23 2.88 -11.39 19.75
N ILE A 24 3.29 -11.47 18.49
CA ILE A 24 4.40 -12.29 18.03
C ILE A 24 5.40 -11.41 17.30
N VAL A 25 6.69 -11.68 17.47
CA VAL A 25 7.76 -11.08 16.66
C VAL A 25 8.19 -12.10 15.62
N LEU A 26 8.28 -11.65 14.37
CA LEU A 26 8.86 -12.40 13.26
C LEU A 26 10.29 -11.87 13.05
N ARG A 27 11.31 -12.72 13.26
CA ARG A 27 12.72 -12.29 13.21
C ARG A 27 13.26 -12.14 11.78
N ASP A 28 12.66 -12.83 10.82
CA ASP A 28 13.15 -12.91 9.44
C ASP A 28 12.47 -11.89 8.51
N ALA A 29 11.83 -10.86 9.07
CA ALA A 29 11.19 -9.81 8.29
C ALA A 29 12.24 -8.86 7.70
N ILE A 30 12.19 -8.66 6.38
CA ILE A 30 13.08 -7.73 5.67
C ILE A 30 12.42 -6.35 5.61
N ARG A 31 13.17 -5.33 6.01
CA ARG A 31 12.82 -3.92 5.81
C ARG A 31 13.78 -3.30 4.80
N LEU A 32 13.23 -2.58 3.82
CA LEU A 32 14.03 -1.79 2.90
C LEU A 32 14.38 -0.44 3.53
N ASN A 33 15.63 -0.02 3.37
CA ASN A 33 16.07 1.32 3.75
C ASN A 33 15.63 2.31 2.67
N ARG A 34 14.41 2.84 2.82
CA ARG A 34 13.77 3.76 1.87
C ARG A 34 14.65 4.98 1.51
N PRO A 35 15.27 5.68 2.47
CA PRO A 35 16.23 6.76 2.18
C PRO A 35 17.39 6.38 1.25
N VAL A 36 17.78 5.12 1.19
CA VAL A 36 18.82 4.63 0.27
C VAL A 36 18.22 4.14 -1.04
N LEU A 37 17.08 3.45 -0.97
CA LEU A 37 16.43 2.83 -2.12
C LEU A 37 15.90 3.87 -3.12
N GLU A 38 15.14 4.88 -2.67
CA GLU A 38 14.48 5.83 -3.56
C GLU A 38 15.48 6.62 -4.42
N PRO A 39 16.54 7.24 -3.86
CA PRO A 39 17.52 7.94 -4.69
C PRO A 39 18.25 7.01 -5.67
N SER A 40 18.49 5.76 -5.26
CA SER A 40 19.15 4.77 -6.12
C SER A 40 18.27 4.36 -7.30
N LEU A 41 16.96 4.22 -7.08
CA LEU A 41 15.99 3.97 -8.13
C LEU A 41 15.90 5.14 -9.11
N ASP A 42 15.85 6.37 -8.61
CA ASP A 42 15.84 7.58 -9.44
C ASP A 42 17.07 7.63 -10.36
N ILE A 43 18.27 7.46 -9.80
CA ILE A 43 19.51 7.44 -10.58
C ILE A 43 19.49 6.31 -11.63
N TRP A 44 18.95 5.15 -11.28
CA TRP A 44 18.86 4.03 -12.21
C TRP A 44 17.88 4.31 -13.36
N LEU A 45 16.70 4.86 -13.07
CA LEU A 45 15.70 5.24 -14.07
C LEU A 45 16.22 6.35 -15.00
N ASP A 46 16.94 7.33 -14.45
CA ASP A 46 17.56 8.40 -15.24
C ASP A 46 18.62 7.82 -16.21
N ARG A 47 19.42 6.84 -15.78
CA ARG A 47 20.39 6.15 -16.66
C ARG A 47 19.73 5.35 -17.77
N LEU A 48 18.53 4.84 -17.53
CA LEU A 48 17.71 4.16 -18.54
C LEU A 48 16.96 5.16 -19.46
N GLY A 49 17.08 6.45 -19.20
CA GLY A 49 16.43 7.50 -19.98
C GLY A 49 14.91 7.57 -19.77
N VAL A 50 14.41 7.09 -18.62
CA VAL A 50 12.99 7.15 -18.28
C VAL A 50 12.63 8.60 -17.91
N PRO A 51 11.81 9.30 -18.72
CA PRO A 51 11.47 10.69 -18.42
C PRO A 51 10.54 10.77 -17.22
N ARG A 52 10.87 11.68 -16.29
CA ARG A 52 9.98 12.07 -15.18
C ARG A 52 9.32 13.40 -15.54
N LEU A 53 8.00 13.40 -15.57
CA LEU A 53 7.20 14.53 -16.01
C LEU A 53 6.36 15.05 -14.84
N SER A 54 6.23 16.36 -14.73
CA SER A 54 5.22 17.02 -13.90
C SER A 54 4.10 17.48 -14.83
N PRO A 55 3.04 16.68 -15.02
CA PRO A 55 2.02 16.99 -16.00
C PRO A 55 1.12 18.14 -15.54
N ASP A 56 0.81 19.04 -16.46
CA ASP A 56 -0.24 20.06 -16.26
C ASP A 56 -1.63 19.42 -16.39
N ARG A 57 -1.73 18.41 -17.26
CA ARG A 57 -2.97 17.66 -17.51
C ARG A 57 -2.67 16.23 -17.93
N VAL A 58 -3.46 15.29 -17.40
CA VAL A 58 -3.47 13.89 -17.81
C VAL A 58 -4.90 13.51 -18.21
N GLN A 59 -5.05 12.85 -19.36
CA GLN A 59 -6.31 12.27 -19.80
C GLN A 59 -6.09 10.80 -20.14
N ILE A 60 -6.91 9.93 -19.55
CA ILE A 60 -6.93 8.49 -19.84
C ILE A 60 -8.18 8.17 -20.65
N ALA A 61 -7.99 7.56 -21.81
CA ALA A 61 -9.07 7.10 -22.67
C ALA A 61 -9.61 5.73 -22.22
N LEU A 62 -10.78 5.35 -22.75
CA LEU A 62 -11.43 4.08 -22.40
C LEU A 62 -10.72 2.84 -22.95
N ASP A 63 -9.80 2.99 -23.90
CA ASP A 63 -8.92 1.92 -24.39
C ASP A 63 -7.60 1.81 -23.59
N GLY A 64 -7.44 2.65 -22.58
CA GLY A 64 -6.25 2.71 -21.73
C GLY A 64 -5.10 3.54 -22.29
N SER A 65 -5.25 4.14 -23.48
CA SER A 65 -4.30 5.13 -23.98
C SER A 65 -4.35 6.42 -23.15
N ALA A 66 -3.28 7.21 -23.21
CA ALA A 66 -3.18 8.45 -22.45
C ALA A 66 -2.61 9.60 -23.27
N SER A 67 -3.16 10.80 -23.02
CA SER A 67 -2.63 12.08 -23.48
C SER A 67 -2.14 12.85 -22.25
N ILE A 68 -0.88 13.26 -22.28
CA ILE A 68 -0.21 13.95 -21.18
C ILE A 68 0.29 15.30 -21.68
N ASP A 69 -0.23 16.39 -21.13
CA ASP A 69 0.27 17.73 -21.40
C ASP A 69 1.32 18.08 -20.34
N ALA A 70 2.56 18.34 -20.78
CA ALA A 70 3.68 18.71 -19.91
C ALA A 70 4.66 19.63 -20.65
N ASN A 71 5.12 20.70 -19.99
CA ASN A 71 6.11 21.65 -20.54
C ASN A 71 5.71 22.24 -21.90
N GLY A 72 4.41 22.49 -22.13
CA GLY A 72 3.91 23.04 -23.40
C GLY A 72 3.86 22.04 -24.57
N HIS A 73 4.08 20.75 -24.31
CA HIS A 73 3.97 19.68 -25.30
C HIS A 73 2.96 18.63 -24.86
N THR A 74 2.34 17.96 -25.83
CA THR A 74 1.46 16.83 -25.61
C THR A 74 2.16 15.52 -25.97
N ILE A 75 2.23 14.60 -25.02
CA ILE A 75 2.80 13.26 -25.16
C ILE A 75 1.64 12.26 -25.25
N GLN A 76 1.72 11.37 -26.24
CA GLN A 76 0.75 10.29 -26.44
C GLN A 76 1.36 8.96 -25.99
N ALA A 77 0.66 8.23 -25.12
CA ALA A 77 1.01 6.90 -24.68
C ALA A 77 -0.07 5.91 -25.12
N GLN A 78 0.36 4.76 -25.64
CA GLN A 78 -0.57 3.70 -26.08
C GLN A 78 -1.23 2.97 -24.91
N GLN A 79 -0.61 3.02 -23.74
CA GLN A 79 -1.06 2.34 -22.53
C GLN A 79 -0.64 3.14 -21.31
N ALA A 80 -1.55 3.27 -20.35
CA ALA A 80 -1.30 3.84 -19.04
C ALA A 80 -1.37 2.78 -17.95
N ILE A 81 -0.55 2.96 -16.92
CA ILE A 81 -0.56 2.19 -15.68
C ILE A 81 -0.78 3.18 -14.54
N LEU A 82 -1.88 3.04 -13.82
CA LEU A 82 -2.23 3.85 -12.65
C LEU A 82 -1.80 3.09 -11.39
N ALA A 83 -0.68 3.51 -10.79
CA ALA A 83 0.12 2.70 -9.87
C ALA A 83 0.00 3.08 -8.38
N ASP A 84 -1.09 3.73 -7.98
CA ASP A 84 -1.45 4.00 -6.59
C ASP A 84 -2.92 4.46 -6.50
N ALA A 85 -3.41 4.63 -5.27
CA ALA A 85 -4.78 5.09 -5.05
C ALA A 85 -5.04 6.50 -5.61
N GLU A 86 -4.07 7.39 -5.52
CA GLU A 86 -4.19 8.80 -5.92
C GLU A 86 -4.38 8.94 -7.44
N SER A 87 -3.50 8.33 -8.22
CA SER A 87 -3.55 8.27 -9.69
C SER A 87 -4.80 7.58 -10.20
N ILE A 88 -5.23 6.47 -9.57
CA ILE A 88 -6.48 5.78 -9.93
C ILE A 88 -7.68 6.70 -9.70
N MET A 89 -7.78 7.33 -8.53
CA MET A 89 -8.89 8.23 -8.23
C MET A 89 -8.89 9.50 -9.08
N ALA A 90 -7.71 10.02 -9.43
CA ALA A 90 -7.58 11.24 -10.20
C ALA A 90 -7.89 11.04 -11.68
N TRP A 91 -7.47 9.91 -12.27
CA TRP A 91 -7.40 9.78 -13.73
C TRP A 91 -8.16 8.60 -14.32
N LEU A 92 -8.58 7.60 -13.53
CA LEU A 92 -9.36 6.50 -14.09
C LEU A 92 -10.76 6.99 -14.50
N PRO A 93 -11.22 6.74 -15.75
CA PRO A 93 -12.55 7.11 -16.16
C PRO A 93 -13.62 6.45 -15.27
N LEU A 94 -14.59 7.24 -14.77
CA LEU A 94 -15.64 6.74 -13.88
C LEU A 94 -16.43 5.55 -14.46
N ARG A 95 -16.60 5.50 -15.79
CA ARG A 95 -17.27 4.39 -16.48
C ARG A 95 -16.52 3.06 -16.36
N GLN A 96 -15.23 3.09 -16.01
CA GLN A 96 -14.37 1.92 -15.85
C GLN A 96 -14.05 1.64 -14.38
N TRP A 97 -14.69 2.37 -13.44
CA TRP A 97 -14.44 2.20 -12.02
C TRP A 97 -14.74 0.76 -11.58
N PRO A 98 -13.74 0.01 -11.10
CA PRO A 98 -13.95 -1.36 -10.68
C PRO A 98 -14.86 -1.46 -9.46
N THR A 99 -15.85 -2.34 -9.51
CA THR A 99 -16.75 -2.63 -8.38
C THR A 99 -16.03 -3.22 -7.17
N LEU A 100 -14.81 -3.73 -7.39
CA LEU A 100 -13.93 -4.28 -6.37
C LEU A 100 -13.40 -3.20 -5.41
N PHE A 101 -13.29 -1.95 -5.85
CA PHE A 101 -12.66 -0.89 -5.06
C PHE A 101 -13.63 -0.19 -4.12
N ARG A 102 -13.20 -0.03 -2.87
CA ARG A 102 -13.76 0.91 -1.92
C ARG A 102 -12.76 2.00 -1.61
N ARG A 103 -13.25 3.24 -1.58
CA ARG A 103 -12.49 4.36 -1.01
C ARG A 103 -12.56 4.27 0.50
N GLN A 104 -11.44 4.50 1.14
CA GLN A 104 -11.36 4.43 2.59
C GLN A 104 -10.48 5.56 3.13
N PRO A 105 -10.96 6.34 4.11
CA PRO A 105 -10.12 7.29 4.83
C PRO A 105 -8.92 6.58 5.46
N ALA A 106 -7.77 7.22 5.36
CA ALA A 106 -6.52 6.79 5.97
C ALA A 106 -5.73 8.02 6.43
N ALA A 107 -4.83 7.79 7.37
CA ALA A 107 -3.98 8.83 7.91
C ALA A 107 -2.58 8.30 8.22
N THR A 108 -1.63 9.22 8.17
CA THR A 108 -0.26 9.01 8.61
C THR A 108 0.07 10.05 9.67
N ILE A 109 0.71 9.62 10.76
CA ILE A 109 1.20 10.49 11.84
C ILE A 109 2.68 10.19 12.05
N LEU A 110 3.49 11.24 12.15
CA LEU A 110 4.90 11.15 12.51
C LEU A 110 5.10 11.76 13.90
N THR A 111 5.85 11.07 14.75
CA THR A 111 6.21 11.57 16.09
C THR A 111 7.61 12.16 16.10
N THR A 112 7.90 13.02 17.08
CA THR A 112 9.28 13.31 17.47
C THR A 112 9.96 12.04 18.03
N PRO A 113 11.29 12.01 18.17
CA PRO A 113 11.99 10.88 18.76
C PRO A 113 11.40 10.49 20.12
N THR A 114 11.11 9.20 20.29
CA THR A 114 10.47 8.67 21.51
C THR A 114 11.07 7.31 21.88
N GLN A 115 10.60 6.73 22.97
CA GLN A 115 11.06 5.41 23.42
C GLN A 115 10.85 4.34 22.34
N PRO A 116 11.78 3.38 22.22
CA PRO A 116 11.62 2.27 21.30
C PRO A 116 10.28 1.52 21.44
N ILE A 117 9.75 1.09 20.31
CA ILE A 117 8.62 0.15 20.26
C ILE A 117 9.16 -1.30 20.28
N ALA A 118 8.26 -2.28 20.45
CA ALA A 118 8.64 -3.68 20.65
C ALA A 118 9.50 -4.27 19.52
N ALA A 119 9.32 -3.76 18.30
CA ALA A 119 10.12 -4.10 17.12
C ALA A 119 10.15 -2.91 16.15
N PRO A 120 11.14 -2.79 15.26
CA PRO A 120 11.24 -1.67 14.31
C PRO A 120 10.03 -1.48 13.39
N VAL A 121 9.23 -2.55 13.21
CA VAL A 121 7.93 -2.53 12.54
C VAL A 121 6.94 -3.30 13.42
N MET A 122 5.78 -2.70 13.67
CA MET A 122 4.66 -3.35 14.36
C MET A 122 3.39 -3.22 13.53
N LEU A 123 2.63 -4.30 13.41
CA LEU A 123 1.29 -4.32 12.85
C LEU A 123 0.30 -4.70 13.94
N GLU A 124 -0.64 -3.82 14.21
CA GLU A 124 -1.82 -4.12 15.02
C GLU A 124 -2.85 -4.78 14.10
N ILE A 125 -3.31 -5.99 14.45
CA ILE A 125 -4.07 -6.87 13.54
C ILE A 125 -5.56 -6.51 13.50
N GLY A 126 -6.13 -5.94 14.56
CA GLY A 126 -7.56 -5.61 14.61
C GLY A 126 -7.93 -4.48 13.66
N GLU A 127 -7.23 -3.35 13.79
CA GLU A 127 -7.46 -2.12 13.05
C GLU A 127 -6.54 -1.98 11.83
N GLY A 128 -5.46 -2.76 11.78
CA GLY A 128 -4.48 -2.69 10.68
C GLY A 128 -3.53 -1.51 10.76
N THR A 129 -3.36 -0.94 11.95
CA THR A 129 -2.39 0.14 12.17
C THR A 129 -0.97 -0.41 12.07
N THR A 130 -0.15 0.21 11.23
CA THR A 130 1.28 -0.09 11.11
C THR A 130 2.10 1.01 11.76
N LEU A 131 3.02 0.64 12.65
CA LEU A 131 4.00 1.54 13.25
C LEU A 131 5.39 1.18 12.73
N LEU A 132 6.13 2.19 12.28
CA LEU A 132 7.52 2.05 11.83
C LEU A 132 8.41 2.98 12.63
N GLN A 133 9.35 2.41 13.38
CA GLN A 133 10.38 3.21 14.04
C GLN A 133 11.42 3.68 13.01
N GLN A 134 11.63 4.98 12.95
CA GLN A 134 12.62 5.61 12.08
C GLN A 134 14.02 5.55 12.70
N ALA A 135 15.05 5.78 11.89
CA ALA A 135 16.44 5.68 12.35
C ALA A 135 16.78 6.75 13.40
N GLU A 136 16.15 7.92 13.30
CA GLU A 136 16.22 9.04 14.24
C GLU A 136 15.39 8.84 15.52
N GLY A 137 14.69 7.72 15.65
CA GLY A 137 13.93 7.33 16.85
C GLY A 137 12.46 7.76 16.86
N GLY A 138 12.02 8.59 15.91
CA GLY A 138 10.60 8.91 15.72
C GLY A 138 9.80 7.69 15.23
N ILE A 139 8.48 7.76 15.32
CA ILE A 139 7.58 6.70 14.88
C ILE A 139 6.68 7.24 13.78
N ALA A 140 6.67 6.57 12.63
CA ALA A 140 5.68 6.79 11.58
C ALA A 140 4.56 5.77 11.77
N GLY A 141 3.37 6.24 12.09
CA GLY A 141 2.15 5.45 12.11
C GLY A 141 1.37 5.64 10.82
N ILE A 142 0.87 4.55 10.25
CA ILE A 142 -0.06 4.56 9.11
C ILE A 142 -1.28 3.71 9.53
N GLY A 143 -2.48 4.24 9.32
CA GLY A 143 -3.69 3.53 9.66
C GLY A 143 -4.92 4.07 8.97
N ARG A 144 -6.05 3.49 9.35
CA ARG A 144 -7.36 3.72 8.74
C ARG A 144 -8.14 4.76 9.54
N GLY A 145 -9.19 5.27 8.92
CA GLY A 145 -10.06 6.27 9.52
C GLY A 145 -9.55 7.69 9.31
N ASP A 146 -10.31 8.64 9.83
CA ASP A 146 -9.85 10.02 9.87
C ASP A 146 -8.70 10.19 10.87
N LEU A 147 -8.09 11.37 10.82
CA LEU A 147 -6.94 11.71 11.63
C LEU A 147 -7.22 11.68 13.15
N ALA A 148 -8.44 12.01 13.59
CA ALA A 148 -8.79 12.06 15.00
C ALA A 148 -8.94 10.65 15.60
N LEU A 149 -9.63 9.76 14.86
CA LEU A 149 -9.72 8.34 15.19
C LEU A 149 -8.33 7.71 15.17
N PHE A 150 -7.54 7.96 14.13
CA PHE A 150 -6.20 7.40 14.01
C PHE A 150 -5.25 7.86 15.12
N SER A 151 -5.26 9.16 15.46
CA SER A 151 -4.48 9.70 16.59
C SER A 151 -4.82 9.04 17.92
N SER A 152 -6.11 8.74 18.15
CA SER A 152 -6.55 8.05 19.37
C SER A 152 -6.11 6.59 19.40
N SER A 153 -6.18 5.88 18.27
CA SER A 153 -5.66 4.53 18.11
C SER A 153 -4.14 4.47 18.33
N MET A 154 -3.39 5.42 17.74
CA MET A 154 -1.94 5.52 17.89
C MET A 154 -1.52 5.76 19.34
N ARG A 155 -2.20 6.67 20.07
CA ARG A 155 -1.95 6.89 21.51
C ARG A 155 -2.21 5.64 22.35
N SER A 156 -3.31 4.93 22.07
CA SER A 156 -3.59 3.66 22.71
C SER A 156 -2.46 2.65 22.45
N LEU A 157 -1.99 2.55 21.21
CA LEU A 157 -0.92 1.63 20.81
C LEU A 157 0.43 1.92 21.48
N LEU A 158 0.82 3.20 21.54
CA LEU A 158 2.08 3.60 22.16
C LEU A 158 2.02 3.59 23.69
N GLY A 159 0.82 3.59 24.28
CA GLY A 159 0.58 3.58 25.72
C GLY A 159 0.38 4.98 26.29
N ALA A 160 -0.57 5.11 27.21
CA ALA A 160 -1.01 6.39 27.77
C ALA A 160 0.09 7.14 28.55
N ASP A 161 1.06 6.41 29.11
CA ASP A 161 2.14 6.99 29.91
C ASP A 161 3.28 7.55 29.06
N ARG A 162 3.29 7.29 27.74
CA ARG A 162 4.31 7.84 26.84
C ARG A 162 3.92 9.27 26.44
N GLN A 163 4.80 10.22 26.75
CA GLN A 163 4.73 11.53 26.11
C GLN A 163 5.21 11.39 24.67
N VAL A 164 4.25 11.44 23.75
CA VAL A 164 4.48 11.37 22.32
C VAL A 164 4.08 12.71 21.74
N GLU A 165 5.07 13.47 21.27
CA GLU A 165 4.80 14.70 20.53
C GLU A 165 4.73 14.40 19.04
N GLN A 166 3.84 15.10 18.36
CA GLN A 166 3.62 14.93 16.95
C GLN A 166 4.50 15.87 16.14
N ALA A 167 5.31 15.31 15.24
CA ALA A 167 6.15 16.06 14.31
C ALA A 167 5.45 16.35 12.98
N GLY A 168 4.46 15.55 12.58
CA GLY A 168 3.71 15.76 11.35
C GLY A 168 2.50 14.84 11.21
N GLN A 169 1.59 15.17 10.30
CA GLN A 169 0.44 14.35 9.93
C GLN A 169 -0.04 14.63 8.52
N THR A 170 -0.70 13.64 7.93
CA THR A 170 -1.49 13.83 6.71
C THR A 170 -2.68 12.88 6.69
N ALA A 171 -3.77 13.31 6.06
CA ALA A 171 -4.93 12.48 5.78
C ALA A 171 -5.03 12.27 4.26
N PHE A 172 -5.43 11.07 3.86
CA PHE A 172 -5.55 10.69 2.46
C PHE A 172 -6.67 9.66 2.27
N SER A 173 -7.04 9.42 1.01
CA SER A 173 -7.98 8.35 0.67
C SER A 173 -7.21 7.17 0.08
N ALA A 174 -7.34 6.02 0.71
CA ALA A 174 -6.83 4.75 0.20
C ALA A 174 -7.88 4.08 -0.71
N LEU A 175 -7.41 3.18 -1.56
CA LEU A 175 -8.26 2.21 -2.27
C LEU A 175 -7.99 0.82 -1.69
N VAL A 176 -9.04 0.20 -1.17
CA VAL A 176 -9.02 -1.16 -0.62
C VAL A 176 -9.94 -2.06 -1.45
N THR A 177 -9.74 -3.37 -1.35
CA THR A 177 -10.65 -4.37 -1.90
C THR A 177 -11.42 -5.07 -0.79
N ASP A 178 -12.61 -5.56 -1.11
CA ASP A 178 -13.49 -6.25 -0.15
C ASP A 178 -12.88 -7.52 0.44
N ASP A 179 -12.01 -8.18 -0.31
CA ASP A 179 -11.30 -9.40 0.10
C ASP A 179 -9.89 -9.11 0.65
N GLY A 180 -9.52 -7.83 0.81
CA GLY A 180 -8.20 -7.41 1.28
C GLY A 180 -7.05 -7.61 0.29
N ALA A 181 -7.26 -8.35 -0.79
CA ALA A 181 -6.20 -8.70 -1.71
C ALA A 181 -5.80 -7.56 -2.66
N PRO A 182 -4.55 -7.54 -3.15
CA PRO A 182 -4.16 -6.62 -4.21
C PRO A 182 -5.08 -6.71 -5.42
N ALA A 183 -5.16 -5.62 -6.17
CA ALA A 183 -5.89 -5.57 -7.44
C ALA A 183 -4.97 -5.07 -8.53
N VAL A 184 -4.79 -5.87 -9.58
CA VAL A 184 -3.93 -5.56 -10.71
C VAL A 184 -4.62 -5.78 -12.06
N GLY A 185 -4.13 -5.11 -13.10
CA GLY A 185 -4.51 -5.36 -14.50
C GLY A 185 -5.53 -4.38 -15.08
N ARG A 186 -5.99 -4.67 -16.31
CA ARG A 186 -6.86 -3.82 -17.12
C ARG A 186 -8.21 -3.52 -16.45
N ALA A 187 -8.47 -2.24 -16.16
CA ALA A 187 -9.78 -1.77 -15.74
C ALA A 187 -10.84 -2.05 -16.83
N ALA A 188 -11.99 -2.60 -16.43
CA ALA A 188 -13.07 -3.01 -17.34
C ALA A 188 -12.64 -3.91 -18.52
N GLY A 189 -11.47 -4.57 -18.44
CA GLY A 189 -10.92 -5.44 -19.48
C GLY A 189 -10.28 -4.73 -20.68
N SER A 190 -10.47 -3.42 -20.85
CA SER A 190 -9.92 -2.66 -22.00
C SER A 190 -9.29 -1.32 -21.63
N GLY A 191 -9.46 -0.82 -20.40
CA GLY A 191 -8.95 0.48 -19.97
C GLY A 191 -7.46 0.47 -19.61
N ALA A 192 -7.06 1.44 -18.80
CA ALA A 192 -5.73 1.48 -18.22
C ALA A 192 -5.50 0.28 -17.28
N ASP A 193 -4.25 -0.13 -17.13
CA ASP A 193 -3.88 -1.06 -16.06
C ASP A 193 -3.90 -0.31 -14.73
N VAL A 194 -4.47 -0.96 -13.72
CA VAL A 194 -4.42 -0.43 -12.35
C VAL A 194 -3.55 -1.33 -11.48
N VAL A 195 -2.89 -0.74 -10.50
CA VAL A 195 -2.13 -1.44 -9.48
C VAL A 195 -2.50 -0.82 -8.14
N ALA A 196 -3.24 -1.56 -7.32
CA ALA A 196 -3.77 -1.07 -6.05
C ALA A 196 -3.67 -2.11 -4.94
N ASN A 197 -3.76 -1.62 -3.70
CA ASN A 197 -3.86 -2.42 -2.48
C ASN A 197 -2.73 -3.45 -2.31
N LEU A 198 -1.51 -3.11 -2.74
CA LEU A 198 -0.31 -3.95 -2.53
C LEU A 198 0.22 -3.90 -1.09
N GLY A 199 -0.21 -2.90 -0.32
CA GLY A 199 0.26 -2.68 1.05
C GLY A 199 1.79 -2.60 1.17
N MET A 200 2.31 -3.08 2.29
CA MET A 200 3.76 -3.08 2.57
C MET A 200 4.55 -4.06 1.70
N ALA A 201 3.87 -4.99 1.00
CA ALA A 201 4.51 -5.96 0.12
C ALA A 201 4.83 -5.41 -1.28
N GLY A 202 4.27 -4.25 -1.66
CA GLY A 202 4.30 -3.77 -3.04
C GLY A 202 5.69 -3.65 -3.66
N VAL A 203 6.66 -3.13 -2.89
CA VAL A 203 8.04 -2.99 -3.36
C VAL A 203 8.72 -4.35 -3.65
N PHE A 204 8.39 -5.39 -2.89
CA PHE A 204 8.91 -6.75 -3.10
C PHE A 204 8.23 -7.44 -4.29
N LEU A 205 6.98 -7.06 -4.59
CA LEU A 205 6.21 -7.57 -5.72
C LEU A 205 6.52 -6.85 -7.03
N ALA A 206 7.06 -5.62 -6.98
CA ALA A 206 7.29 -4.77 -8.15
C ALA A 206 8.07 -5.45 -9.29
N PRO A 207 9.16 -6.21 -9.06
CA PRO A 207 9.86 -6.90 -10.14
C PRO A 207 9.01 -7.98 -10.84
N ALA A 208 8.21 -8.72 -10.06
CA ALA A 208 7.32 -9.75 -10.61
C ALA A 208 6.15 -9.11 -11.36
N LEU A 209 5.63 -8.00 -10.84
CA LEU A 209 4.58 -7.21 -11.48
C LEU A 209 5.05 -6.63 -12.81
N ALA A 210 6.24 -6.06 -12.86
CA ALA A 210 6.82 -5.51 -14.09
C ALA A 210 6.93 -6.58 -15.18
N ARG A 211 7.46 -7.77 -14.83
CA ARG A 211 7.50 -8.92 -15.75
C ARG A 211 6.10 -9.33 -16.21
N TRP A 212 5.13 -9.35 -15.31
CA TRP A 212 3.76 -9.72 -15.66
C TRP A 212 3.11 -8.74 -16.62
N LEU A 213 3.29 -7.43 -16.40
CA LEU A 213 2.77 -6.37 -17.26
C LEU A 213 3.31 -6.43 -18.69
N VAL A 214 4.58 -6.85 -18.86
CA VAL A 214 5.20 -6.97 -20.18
C VAL A 214 5.12 -8.38 -20.78
N GLY A 215 4.40 -9.31 -20.14
CA GLY A 215 4.22 -10.68 -20.64
C GLY A 215 5.38 -11.66 -20.39
N GLU A 216 6.35 -11.28 -19.55
CA GLU A 216 7.57 -12.04 -19.24
C GLU A 216 7.51 -12.74 -17.86
N ALA A 217 6.32 -12.81 -17.25
CA ALA A 217 6.14 -13.46 -15.96
C ALA A 217 6.27 -14.99 -16.05
N GLN A 218 6.94 -15.57 -15.06
CA GLN A 218 6.99 -17.02 -14.89
C GLN A 218 5.59 -17.56 -14.55
N HIS A 219 5.34 -18.85 -14.80
CA HIS A 219 4.02 -19.46 -14.61
C HIS A 219 3.40 -19.19 -13.22
N HIS A 220 4.19 -19.33 -12.15
CA HIS A 220 3.70 -19.05 -10.79
C HIS A 220 3.37 -17.57 -10.55
N GLN A 221 4.10 -16.64 -11.17
CA GLN A 221 3.83 -15.20 -11.11
C GLN A 221 2.53 -14.90 -11.86
N SER A 222 2.38 -15.41 -13.08
CA SER A 222 1.17 -15.26 -13.89
C SER A 222 -0.06 -15.83 -13.19
N ASN A 223 0.04 -16.99 -12.55
CA ASN A 223 -1.04 -17.56 -11.75
C ASN A 223 -1.39 -16.68 -10.54
N TRP A 224 -0.38 -16.16 -9.84
CA TRP A 224 -0.58 -15.33 -8.65
C TRP A 224 -1.26 -13.99 -8.98
N PHE A 225 -0.80 -13.29 -10.04
CA PHE A 225 -1.41 -12.03 -10.50
C PHE A 225 -2.76 -12.27 -11.20
N GLY A 226 -2.90 -13.38 -11.93
CA GLY A 226 -4.17 -13.76 -12.58
C GLY A 226 -5.30 -14.02 -11.58
N ALA A 227 -4.99 -14.51 -10.38
CA ALA A 227 -5.97 -14.62 -9.30
C ALA A 227 -6.36 -13.27 -8.68
N ARG A 228 -5.55 -12.23 -8.88
CA ARG A 228 -5.68 -10.89 -8.27
C ARG A 228 -6.06 -9.81 -9.28
N LEU A 229 -6.69 -10.22 -10.38
CA LEU A 229 -7.19 -9.28 -11.37
C LEU A 229 -8.19 -8.30 -10.75
N VAL A 230 -8.16 -7.05 -11.22
CA VAL A 230 -9.06 -5.98 -10.76
C VAL A 230 -10.54 -6.26 -11.07
N ASN A 231 -10.80 -7.02 -12.13
CA ASN A 231 -12.13 -7.41 -12.57
C ASN A 231 -12.57 -8.79 -12.05
N ARG A 232 -11.85 -9.36 -11.07
CA ARG A 232 -12.20 -10.66 -10.47
C ARG A 232 -13.59 -10.60 -9.82
N ASN A 233 -14.31 -11.73 -9.86
CA ASN A 233 -15.61 -11.83 -9.22
C ASN A 233 -15.46 -12.34 -7.78
N LEU A 234 -15.75 -11.48 -6.80
CA LEU A 234 -15.62 -11.79 -5.38
C LEU A 234 -16.43 -13.02 -4.91
N ARG A 235 -17.49 -13.42 -5.64
CA ARG A 235 -18.28 -14.60 -5.27
C ARG A 235 -17.64 -15.92 -5.70
N THR A 236 -16.86 -15.91 -6.79
CA THR A 236 -16.33 -17.13 -7.42
C THR A 236 -14.81 -17.22 -7.38
N SER A 237 -14.13 -16.10 -7.16
CA SER A 237 -12.67 -15.98 -7.21
C SER A 237 -12.18 -14.95 -6.19
N SER A 238 -12.72 -14.95 -4.97
CA SER A 238 -12.16 -14.16 -3.88
C SER A 238 -10.77 -14.69 -3.49
N VAL A 239 -9.90 -13.77 -3.08
CA VAL A 239 -8.58 -14.13 -2.57
C VAL A 239 -8.55 -13.76 -1.09
N ALA A 240 -8.39 -14.76 -0.22
CA ALA A 240 -8.33 -14.55 1.22
C ALA A 240 -6.96 -13.97 1.61
N GLU A 241 -6.83 -12.64 1.53
CA GLU A 241 -5.72 -11.90 2.11
C GLU A 241 -6.14 -11.21 3.40
N TYR A 242 -5.16 -10.79 4.20
CA TYR A 242 -5.43 -10.05 5.41
C TYR A 242 -6.12 -8.71 5.10
N ALA A 243 -7.33 -8.53 5.62
CA ALA A 243 -8.09 -7.29 5.60
C ALA A 243 -8.45 -6.90 7.05
N PRO A 244 -7.88 -5.83 7.61
CA PRO A 244 -8.35 -5.31 8.89
C PRO A 244 -9.79 -4.81 8.73
N HIS A 245 -10.65 -5.09 9.72
CA HIS A 245 -12.11 -4.88 9.73
C HIS A 245 -12.64 -3.87 8.69
N LEU A 246 -13.02 -4.33 7.50
CA LEU A 246 -13.79 -3.48 6.59
C LEU A 246 -15.15 -3.28 7.25
N GLU A 247 -15.49 -2.05 7.65
CA GLU A 247 -16.81 -1.77 8.20
C GLU A 247 -17.87 -2.32 7.22
N ASP A 248 -18.86 -3.03 7.77
CA ASP A 248 -19.97 -3.54 6.99
C ASP A 248 -20.67 -2.39 6.29
N ARG A 249 -21.09 -2.61 5.03
CA ARG A 249 -21.88 -1.62 4.29
C ARG A 249 -23.08 -1.25 5.15
N VAL A 250 -23.17 0.01 5.58
CA VAL A 250 -24.50 0.57 5.85
C VAL A 250 -25.20 0.56 4.49
N ALA A 251 -26.18 -0.34 4.37
CA ALA A 251 -26.97 -0.54 3.17
C ALA A 251 -27.74 0.72 2.77
#